data_AF-A0A953JMD0-F1
#
_entry.id   AF-A0A953JMD0-F1
#
_cell.length_a   1.000
_cell.length_b   1.000
_cell.length_c   1.000
_cell.angle_alpha   90.00
_cell.angle_beta   90.00
_cell.angle_gamma   90.00
#
_symmetry.space_group_name_H-M   'P 1'
#
loop_
_entity.id
_entity.type
_entity.pdbx_description
1 polymer ?
#
loop_
_entity_poly.entity_id
_entity_poly.type
_entity_poly.pdbx_seq_one_letter_code
_entity_poly.pdbx_strand_id
1 'polypeptide(L)'
;MFDERTTAPYAAALLRVSQGLLFLAHGAVLKLGTFGLAGTMGYFASIGYPPALGAVVIAAEILGGLALIAGIGVRWVSLALVPLMLGALLQH
;
A
#
# COMPACT_ATOMS: atom_id res chain seq x y z
N MET A 1 -5.61 -4.63 34.16
CA MET A 1 -5.70 -3.37 33.42
C MET A 1 -4.45 -3.27 32.57
N PHE A 2 -4.57 -3.33 31.24
CA PHE A 2 -3.42 -3.15 30.35
C PHE A 2 -2.97 -1.70 30.44
N ASP A 3 -1.67 -1.47 30.67
CA ASP A 3 -1.10 -0.13 30.70
C ASP A 3 -0.93 0.38 29.26
N GLU A 4 -1.63 1.45 28.91
CA GLU A 4 -1.63 2.05 27.56
C GLU A 4 -0.23 2.51 27.12
N ARG A 5 0.61 2.96 28.05
CA ARG A 5 1.97 3.39 27.71
C ARG A 5 2.84 2.22 27.25
N THR A 6 2.55 1.03 27.76
CA THR A 6 3.27 -0.20 27.40
C THR A 6 2.71 -0.83 26.13
N THR A 7 1.39 -0.80 25.90
CA THR A 7 0.77 -1.49 24.74
C THR A 7 0.70 -0.65 23.47
N ALA A 8 0.62 0.69 23.57
CA ALA A 8 0.51 1.57 22.41
C ALA A 8 1.68 1.43 21.39
N PRO A 9 2.95 1.29 21.80
CA PRO A 9 4.05 1.06 20.86
C PRO A 9 3.90 -0.24 20.06
N TYR A 10 3.43 -1.32 20.71
CA TYR A 10 3.19 -2.60 20.05
C TYR A 10 2.01 -2.54 19.09
N ALA A 11 0.92 -1.86 19.46
CA ALA A 11 -0.22 -1.64 18.58
C ALA A 11 0.18 -0.86 17.32
N ALA A 12 0.97 0.21 17.48
CA ALA A 12 1.49 0.99 16.36
C ALA A 12 2.44 0.16 15.47
N ALA A 13 3.31 -0.65 16.06
CA ALA A 13 4.20 -1.53 15.31
C ALA A 13 3.42 -2.59 14.52
N LEU A 14 2.41 -3.21 15.14
CA LEU A 14 1.56 -4.20 14.52
C LEU A 14 0.76 -3.60 13.35
N LEU A 15 0.15 -2.43 13.55
CA LEU A 15 -0.57 -1.70 12.49
C LEU A 15 0.35 -1.38 11.32
N ARG A 16 1.55 -0.86 11.61
CA ARG A 16 2.52 -0.49 10.58
C ARG A 16 2.94 -1.70 9.74
N VAL A 17 3.29 -2.80 10.39
CA VAL A 17 3.74 -4.02 9.72
C VAL A 17 2.58 -4.65 8.94
N SER A 18 1.38 -4.73 9.51
CA SER A 18 0.22 -5.29 8.82
C SER A 18 -0.17 -4.47 7.58
N GLN A 19 -0.19 -3.14 7.68
CA GLN A 19 -0.42 -2.29 6.51
C GLN A 19 0.68 -2.44 5.46
N GLY A 20 1.95 -2.49 5.87
CA GLY A 20 3.06 -2.71 4.95
C GLY A 20 2.95 -4.04 4.20
N LEU A 21 2.58 -5.12 4.89
CA LEU A 21 2.35 -6.43 4.28
C LEU A 21 1.15 -6.41 3.30
N LEU A 22 0.07 -5.71 3.63
CA LEU A 22 -1.09 -5.56 2.73
C LEU A 22 -0.72 -4.83 1.44
N PHE A 23 0.09 -3.77 1.53
CA PHE A 23 0.59 -3.06 0.34
C PHE A 23 1.51 -3.95 -0.50
N LEU A 24 2.35 -4.80 0.10
CA LEU A 24 3.15 -5.78 -0.63
C LEU A 24 2.30 -6.87 -1.29
N ALA A 25 1.27 -7.35 -0.59
CA ALA A 25 0.33 -8.30 -1.16
C ALA A 25 -0.38 -7.72 -2.40
N HIS A 26 -0.78 -6.44 -2.36
CA HIS A 26 -1.41 -5.79 -3.51
C HIS A 26 -0.43 -5.44 -4.63
N GLY A 27 0.71 -4.81 -4.30
CA GLY A 27 1.67 -4.35 -5.30
C GLY A 27 2.48 -5.48 -5.90
N ALA A 28 3.16 -6.27 -5.06
CA ALA A 28 4.10 -7.30 -5.51
C ALA A 28 3.38 -8.60 -5.91
N VAL A 29 2.47 -9.11 -5.08
CA VAL A 29 1.84 -10.42 -5.33
C VAL A 29 0.71 -10.30 -6.34
N LEU A 30 -0.27 -9.41 -6.10
CA LEU A 30 -1.45 -9.29 -6.95
C LEU A 30 -1.14 -8.57 -8.26
N LYS A 31 -0.69 -7.32 -8.21
CA LYS A 31 -0.52 -6.49 -9.42
C LYS A 31 0.67 -6.93 -10.27
N LEU A 32 1.86 -7.08 -9.67
CA LEU A 32 3.05 -7.46 -10.43
C LEU A 32 3.13 -8.96 -10.69
N GLY A 33 2.85 -9.79 -9.68
CA GLY A 33 2.98 -11.25 -9.79
C GLY A 33 1.82 -11.94 -10.50
N THR A 34 0.58 -11.51 -10.27
CA THR A 34 -0.62 -12.17 -10.81
C THR A 34 -1.10 -11.53 -12.11
N PHE A 35 -1.32 -10.22 -12.11
CA PHE A 35 -1.78 -9.50 -13.31
C PHE A 35 -0.65 -9.10 -14.26
N GLY A 36 0.57 -8.96 -13.74
CA GLY A 36 1.67 -8.33 -14.46
C GLY A 36 1.47 -6.83 -14.64
N LEU A 37 2.54 -6.16 -15.06
CA LEU A 37 2.53 -4.73 -15.30
C LEU A 37 1.51 -4.34 -16.39
N ALA A 38 1.51 -5.07 -17.51
CA ALA A 38 0.56 -4.82 -18.61
C ALA A 38 -0.90 -5.08 -18.20
N GLY A 39 -1.18 -6.15 -17.44
CA GLY A 39 -2.53 -6.44 -16.96
C GLY A 39 -3.05 -5.39 -15.99
N THR A 40 -2.20 -4.91 -15.09
CA THR A 40 -2.56 -3.83 -14.16
C THR A 40 -2.81 -2.52 -14.90
N MET A 41 -1.95 -2.16 -15.86
CA MET A 41 -2.16 -0.97 -16.70
C MET A 41 -3.46 -1.07 -17.53
N GLY A 42 -3.78 -2.26 -18.04
CA GLY A 42 -5.04 -2.54 -18.74
C GLY A 42 -6.26 -2.42 -17.83
N TYR A 43 -6.17 -2.88 -16.59
CA TYR A 43 -7.23 -2.68 -15.59
C TYR A 43 -7.48 -1.20 -15.34
N PHE A 44 -6.43 -0.41 -15.13
CA PHE A 44 -6.55 1.05 -14.97
C PHE A 44 -7.21 1.71 -16.18
N ALA A 45 -6.90 1.26 -17.39
CA ALA A 45 -7.56 1.72 -18.60
C ALA A 45 -9.07 1.39 -18.62
N SER A 46 -9.45 0.19 -18.17
CA SER A 46 -10.86 -0.26 -18.15
C SER A 46 -11.75 0.57 -17.23
N ILE A 47 -11.18 1.14 -16.17
CA ILE A 47 -11.88 1.97 -15.19
C ILE A 47 -11.76 3.47 -15.52
N GLY A 48 -11.22 3.81 -16.70
CA GLY A 48 -11.11 5.18 -17.21
C GLY A 48 -9.92 5.98 -16.69
N TYR A 49 -9.00 5.36 -15.94
CA TYR A 49 -7.77 6.01 -15.50
C TYR A 49 -6.64 5.85 -16.53
N PRO A 50 -5.66 6.78 -16.56
CA PRO A 50 -4.46 6.63 -17.37
C PRO A 50 -3.73 5.31 -17.07
N PRO A 51 -3.34 4.51 -18.08
CA PRO A 51 -2.65 3.23 -17.85
C PRO A 51 -1.35 3.39 -17.05
N ALA A 52 -0.61 4.49 -17.27
CA ALA A 52 0.64 4.79 -16.56
C ALA A 52 0.46 4.90 -15.03
N LEU A 53 -0.72 5.30 -14.56
CA LEU A 53 -1.03 5.36 -13.13
C LEU A 53 -0.95 3.97 -12.49
N GLY A 54 -1.29 2.90 -13.20
CA GLY A 54 -1.16 1.54 -12.70
C GLY A 54 0.29 1.18 -12.34
N ALA A 55 1.26 1.57 -13.18
CA ALA A 55 2.68 1.33 -12.91
C ALA A 55 3.18 2.17 -11.72
N VAL A 56 2.74 3.42 -11.62
CA VAL A 56 3.07 4.30 -10.47
C VAL A 56 2.51 3.73 -9.17
N VAL A 57 1.27 3.27 -9.18
CA VAL A 57 0.62 2.67 -8.01
C VAL A 57 1.35 1.39 -7.58
N ILE A 58 1.72 0.51 -8.51
CA ILE A 58 2.53 -0.68 -8.18
C ILE A 58 3.83 -0.29 -7.46
N ALA A 59 4.58 0.66 -8.04
CA ALA A 59 5.85 1.09 -7.44
C ALA A 59 5.63 1.70 -6.05
N ALA A 60 4.62 2.55 -5.90
CA ALA A 60 4.29 3.19 -4.63
C ALA A 60 3.83 2.20 -3.55
N GLU A 61 3.04 1.18 -3.90
CA GLU A 61 2.62 0.13 -2.94
C GLU A 61 3.80 -0.73 -2.51
N ILE A 62 4.69 -1.11 -3.43
CA ILE A 62 5.86 -1.93 -3.09
C ILE A 62 6.83 -1.13 -2.23
N LEU A 63 7.24 0.06 -2.68
CA LEU A 63 8.20 0.90 -1.95
C LEU A 63 7.63 1.38 -0.62
N GLY A 64 6.36 1.80 -0.61
CA GLY A 64 5.66 2.21 0.59
C GLY A 64 5.49 1.07 1.59
N GLY A 65 5.12 -0.13 1.12
CA GLY A 65 5.00 -1.32 1.95
C GLY A 65 6.33 -1.72 2.60
N LEU A 66 7.42 -1.72 1.83
CA LEU A 66 8.77 -1.97 2.35
C LEU A 66 9.20 -0.90 3.37
N ALA A 67 8.97 0.38 3.07
CA ALA A 67 9.34 1.48 3.96
C ALA A 67 8.56 1.43 5.28
N LEU A 68 7.26 1.09 5.25
CA LEU A 68 6.47 0.88 6.46
C LEU A 68 7.01 -0.28 7.30
N ILE A 69 7.31 -1.44 6.70
CA ILE A 69 7.86 -2.59 7.43
C ILE A 69 9.21 -2.23 8.07
N ALA A 70 10.10 -1.60 7.29
CA ALA A 70 11.41 -1.14 7.74
C ALA A 70 11.35 -0.01 8.78
N GLY A 71 10.20 0.65 8.93
CA GLY A 71 10.03 1.76 9.87
C GLY A 71 10.66 3.08 9.40
N ILE A 72 10.94 3.24 8.11
CA ILE A 72 11.59 4.42 7.54
C ILE A 72 10.52 5.46 7.20
N GLY A 73 10.62 6.66 7.78
CA GLY A 73 9.76 7.79 7.41
C GLY A 73 8.26 7.53 7.58
N VAL A 74 7.87 6.64 8.51
CA VAL A 74 6.52 6.06 8.64
C VAL A 74 5.40 7.08 8.47
N ARG A 75 5.49 8.23 9.14
CA ARG A 75 4.48 9.29 9.06
C ARG A 75 4.28 9.81 7.63
N TRP A 76 5.37 10.11 6.94
CA TRP A 76 5.32 10.63 5.57
C TRP A 76 4.91 9.57 4.56
N VAL A 77 5.40 8.33 4.74
CA VAL A 77 5.03 7.20 3.89
C VAL A 77 3.54 6.89 4.04
N SER A 78 3.01 6.84 5.26
CA SER A 78 1.58 6.65 5.50
C SER A 78 0.74 7.73 4.84
N LEU A 79 1.13 9.01 4.93
CA LEU A 79 0.44 10.11 4.26
C LEU A 79 0.47 9.98 2.73
N ALA A 80 1.63 9.61 2.16
CA ALA A 80 1.77 9.41 0.72
C ALA A 80 0.94 8.24 0.18
N LEU A 81 0.61 7.24 1.01
CA LEU A 81 -0.23 6.10 0.65
C LEU A 81 -1.74 6.38 0.77
N VAL A 82 -2.15 7.47 1.43
CA VAL A 82 -3.58 7.84 1.57
C VAL A 82 -4.28 8.02 0.21
N PRO A 83 -3.73 8.75 -0.78
CA PRO A 83 -4.37 8.89 -2.09
C PRO A 83 -4.58 7.55 -2.80
N LEU A 84 -3.66 6.60 -2.64
CA LEU A 84 -3.80 5.26 -3.21
C LEU A 84 -4.96 4.50 -2.58
N MET A 85 -5.12 4.60 -1.25
CA MET A 85 -6.24 3.99 -0.53
C MET A 85 -7.57 4.63 -0.90
N LEU A 86 -7.60 5.95 -1.10
CA LEU A 86 -8.79 6.64 -1.61
C LEU A 86 -9.14 6.17 -3.03
N GLY A 87 -8.15 6.03 -3.91
CA GLY A 87 -8.36 5.49 -5.25
C GLY A 87 -8.91 4.06 -5.22
N ALA A 88 -8.39 3.21 -4.32
CA ALA A 88 -8.90 1.86 -4.12
C ALA A 88 -10.33 1.85 -3.59
N LEU A 89 -10.65 2.71 -2.62
CA LEU A 89 -11.99 2.82 -2.03
C LEU A 89 -13.04 3.24 -3.06
N LEU A 90 -12.70 4.14 -3.98
CA LEU A 90 -13.63 4.62 -5.01
C LEU A 90 -13.96 3.59 -6.10
N GLN A 91 -13.13 2.55 -6.23
CA GLN A 91 -13.25 1.53 -7.27
C GLN A 91 -13.95 0.24 -6.78
N HIS A 92 -14.31 0.19 -5.48
CA HIS A 92 -15.10 -0.87 -4.86
C HIS A 92 -16.56 -0.47 -4.76
#